data_AF-W0ES55-F1
#
_entry.id   AF-W0ES55-F1
#
_cell.length_a   1.000
_cell.length_b   1.000
_cell.length_c   1.000
_cell.angle_alpha   90.00
_cell.angle_beta   90.00
_cell.angle_gamma   90.00
#
_symmetry.space_group_name_H-M   'P 1'
#
loop_
_entity.id
_entity.type
_entity.pdbx_description
1 polymer ?
#
loop_
_entity_poly.entity_id
_entity_poly.type
_entity_poly.pdbx_seq_one_letter_code
_entity_poly.pdbx_strand_id
1 'polypeptide(L)' 'MNNDVTIIIDDVIKQYRTLDLSEEVFRSMMDDDPQLEADYQEWCDTMGVSSRKGFAYYYEEYIEQQDSVWDSLDDQDE' A
#
# COMPACT_ATOMS: atom_id res chain seq x y z
N MET A 1 -9.76 10.22 10.36
CA MET A 1 -10.75 9.31 9.78
C MET A 1 -10.01 8.03 9.44
N ASN A 2 -10.43 6.91 10.00
CA ASN A 2 -9.83 5.61 9.73
C ASN A 2 -10.35 5.17 8.36
N ASN A 3 -9.57 5.34 7.29
CA ASN A 3 -9.92 4.77 5.99
C ASN A 3 -9.50 3.30 6.05
N ASP A 4 -10.44 2.38 6.17
CA ASP A 4 -10.21 0.94 6.30
C ASP A 4 -9.24 0.40 5.25
N VAL A 5 -9.30 0.93 4.02
CA VAL A 5 -8.36 0.56 2.95
C VAL A 5 -6.91 0.95 3.24
N THR A 6 -6.65 2.13 3.80
CA THR A 6 -5.28 2.57 4.12
C THR A 6 -4.66 1.74 5.24
N ILE A 7 -5.49 1.22 6.17
CA ILE A 7 -5.05 0.32 7.23
C ILE A 7 -4.62 -1.03 6.63
N ILE A 8 -5.39 -1.54 5.68
CA ILE A 8 -5.05 -2.80 4.99
C ILE A 8 -3.78 -2.62 4.17
N ILE A 9 -3.64 -1.51 3.44
CA ILE A 9 -2.42 -1.21 2.69
C ILE A 9 -1.22 -1.13 3.65
N ASP A 10 -1.32 -0.41 4.77
CA ASP A 10 -0.27 -0.33 5.79
C ASP A 10 0.12 -1.71 6.34
N ASP A 11 -0.85 -2.58 6.64
CA ASP A 11 -0.59 -3.94 7.15
C ASP A 11 0.13 -4.80 6.10
N VAL A 12 -0.30 -4.72 4.84
CA VAL A 12 0.33 -5.42 3.72
C VAL A 12 1.75 -4.91 3.47
N ILE A 13 1.99 -3.60 3.55
CA ILE A 13 3.34 -3.03 3.42
C ILE A 13 4.25 -3.51 4.55
N LYS A 14 3.76 -3.51 5.79
CA LYS A 14 4.52 -4.02 6.95
C LYS A 14 4.87 -5.50 6.84
N GLN A 15 3.97 -6.32 6.31
CA GLN A 15 4.17 -7.76 6.17
C GLN A 15 5.15 -8.11 5.05
N TYR A 16 4.99 -7.56 3.85
CA TYR A 16 5.75 -7.97 2.67
C TYR A 16 6.97 -7.08 2.38
N ARG A 17 7.00 -5.86 2.94
CA ARG A 17 8.13 -4.93 2.93
C ARG A 17 8.68 -4.53 1.55
N THR A 18 8.00 -4.92 0.49
CA THR A 18 8.42 -4.71 -0.90
C THR A 18 7.19 -4.39 -1.73
N LEU A 19 7.31 -3.38 -2.59
CA LEU A 19 6.18 -2.88 -3.39
C LEU A 19 5.52 -3.98 -4.22
N ASP A 20 6.31 -4.80 -4.92
CA ASP A 20 5.82 -5.83 -5.84
C ASP A 20 4.96 -6.90 -5.13
N LEU A 21 5.48 -7.47 -4.03
CA LEU A 21 4.76 -8.48 -3.23
C LEU A 21 3.55 -7.88 -2.52
N SER A 22 3.71 -6.68 -1.94
CA SER A 22 2.61 -5.97 -1.29
C SER A 22 1.47 -5.68 -2.28
N GLU A 23 1.78 -5.21 -3.49
CA GLU A 23 0.77 -4.94 -4.51
C GLU A 23 0.06 -6.22 -4.97
N GLU A 24 0.80 -7.32 -5.20
CA GLU A 24 0.23 -8.60 -5.61
C GLU A 24 -0.76 -9.13 -4.56
N VAL A 25 -0.38 -9.08 -3.28
CA VAL A 25 -1.21 -9.57 -2.18
C VAL A 25 -2.44 -8.69 -2.00
N PHE A 26 -2.26 -7.38 -2.00
CA PHE A 26 -3.37 -6.44 -1.88
C PHE A 26 -4.38 -6.65 -3.01
N ARG A 27 -3.89 -6.90 -4.22
CA ARG A 27 -4.73 -7.22 -5.37
C ARG A 27 -5.47 -8.55 -5.22
N SER A 28 -4.82 -9.57 -4.67
CA SER A 28 -5.50 -10.83 -4.32
C SER A 28 -6.57 -10.64 -3.26
N MET A 29 -6.36 -9.74 -2.29
CA MET A 29 -7.38 -9.41 -1.28
C MET A 29 -8.59 -8.69 -1.89
N MET A 30 -8.37 -7.80 -2.86
CA MET A 30 -9.47 -7.14 -3.58
C MET A 30 -10.27 -8.12 -4.47
N ASP A 31 -9.62 -9.13 -5.04
CA ASP A 31 -10.30 -10.15 -5.86
C ASP A 31 -11.19 -11.06 -4.99
N ASP A 32 -10.75 -11.35 -3.75
CA ASP A 32 -11.50 -12.14 -2.77
C ASP A 32 -12.60 -11.32 -2.07
N ASP A 33 -12.35 -10.02 -1.85
CA ASP A 33 -13.26 -9.09 -1.18
C ASP A 33 -13.62 -7.88 -2.09
N PRO A 34 -14.77 -7.92 -2.77
CA PRO A 34 -15.19 -6.84 -3.67
C PRO A 34 -15.58 -5.55 -2.93
N GLN A 35 -15.81 -5.61 -1.61
CA GLN A 35 -16.04 -4.41 -0.82
C GLN A 35 -14.72 -3.63 -0.68
N LEU A 36 -13.61 -4.33 -0.43
CA LEU A 36 -12.28 -3.74 -0.42
C LEU A 36 -11.90 -3.10 -1.75
N GLU A 37 -12.25 -3.74 -2.87
CA GLU A 37 -12.05 -3.15 -4.20
C GLU A 37 -12.80 -1.82 -4.35
N ALA A 38 -14.07 -1.77 -3.92
CA ALA A 38 -14.88 -0.57 -3.98
C ALA A 38 -14.33 0.57 -3.10
N ASP A 39 -13.94 0.25 -1.85
CA ASP A 39 -13.31 1.21 -0.93
C ASP A 39 -11.98 1.74 -1.47
N TYR A 40 -11.16 0.87 -2.08
CA TYR A 40 -9.92 1.29 -2.73
C TYR A 40 -10.15 2.18 -3.93
N GLN A 41 -11.17 1.89 -4.73
CA GLN A 41 -11.51 2.69 -5.90
C GLN A 41 -12.02 4.08 -5.51
N GLU A 42 -12.83 4.19 -4.46
CA GLU A 42 -13.28 5.47 -3.89
C GLU A 42 -12.11 6.28 -3.31
N TRP A 43 -11.19 5.60 -2.61
CA TRP A 43 -9.96 6.24 -2.11
C TRP A 43 -9.10 6.77 -3.25
N CYS A 44 -8.92 5.99 -4.32
CA CYS A 44 -8.18 6.41 -5.51
C CYS A 44 -8.81 7.64 -6.17
N ASP A 45 -10.14 7.66 -6.32
CA ASP A 45 -10.89 8.79 -6.88
C ASP A 45 -10.73 10.05 -6.01
N THR A 46 -10.84 9.89 -4.69
CA THR A 46 -10.66 10.98 -3.70
C THR A 46 -9.25 11.58 -3.76
N MET A 47 -8.24 10.73 -3.91
CA MET A 47 -6.84 11.15 -4.02
C MET A 47 -6.49 11.67 -5.42
N GLY A 48 -7.34 11.43 -6.43
CA GLY A 48 -7.07 11.75 -7.83
C GLY A 48 -5.98 10.89 -8.46
N VAL A 49 -5.73 9.70 -7.90
CA VAL A 49 -4.75 8.74 -8.39
C VAL A 49 -5.44 7.57 -9.10
N SER A 50 -4.75 6.94 -10.04
CA SER A 50 -5.29 5.73 -10.70
C SER A 50 -5.16 4.53 -9.77
N SER A 51 -6.11 3.60 -9.74
CA SER A 51 -6.05 2.36 -8.93
C SER A 51 -4.79 1.52 -9.16
N ARG A 52 -4.15 1.63 -10.33
CA ARG A 52 -2.88 0.95 -10.59
C ARG A 52 -1.66 1.66 -9.99
N LYS A 53 -1.75 2.97 -9.77
CA LYS A 53 -0.68 3.80 -9.20
C LYS A 53 -0.95 4.19 -7.75
N GLY A 54 -2.18 4.04 -7.27
CA GLY A 54 -2.58 4.44 -5.93
C GLY A 54 -1.83 3.65 -4.87
N PHE A 55 -1.56 2.36 -5.13
CA PHE A 55 -0.82 1.50 -4.20
C PHE A 55 0.63 1.93 -4.13
N ALA A 56 1.32 2.05 -5.27
CA ALA A 56 2.68 2.56 -5.34
C ALA A 56 2.81 3.96 -4.74
N TYR A 57 1.88 4.87 -5.05
CA TYR A 57 1.85 6.22 -4.50
C TYR A 57 1.75 6.21 -2.97
N TYR A 58 0.83 5.40 -2.41
CA TYR A 58 0.72 5.26 -0.96
C TYR A 58 1.96 4.61 -0.35
N TYR A 59 2.53 3.60 -1.01
CA TYR A 59 3.76 2.94 -0.58
C TYR A 59 4.92 3.91 -0.48
N GLU A 60 5.14 4.71 -1.53
CA GLU A 60 6.19 5.73 -1.56
C GLU A 60 6.02 6.73 -0.41
N GLU A 61 4.83 7.32 -0.27
CA GLU A 61 4.51 8.24 0.83
C GLU A 61 4.67 7.60 2.22
N TYR A 62 4.39 6.30 2.32
CA TYR A 62 4.51 5.53 3.56
C TYR A 62 5.97 5.30 3.95
N ILE A 63 6.80 4.87 3.00
CA ILE A 63 8.23 4.66 3.21
C ILE A 63 8.91 6.00 3.50
N GLU A 64 8.58 7.06 2.76
CA GLU A 64 9.11 8.42 3.01
C GLU A 64 8.72 8.95 4.41
N GLN A 65 7.54 8.61 4.93
CA GLN A 65 7.17 8.94 6.31
C GLN A 65 7.87 8.08 7.37
N GLN A 66 8.17 6.82 7.05
CA GLN A 66 8.87 5.89 7.94
C GLN A 66 10.37 5.77 7.65
N ASP A 67 10.95 6.72 6.92
CA ASP A 67 12.32 6.72 6.39
C ASP A 67 13.36 6.31 7.45
N SER A 68 13.23 6.76 8.71
CA SER A 68 14.16 6.35 9.78
C SER A 68 14.08 4.88 10.24
N VAL A 69 13.01 4.14 9.92
CA VAL A 69 12.80 2.72 10.30
C VAL A 69 13.14 1.77 9.14
N TRP A 70 12.90 2.20 7.90
CA TRP A 70 13.18 1.40 6.71
C TRP A 70 14.60 1.59 6.17
N ASP A 71 15.20 2.78 6.33
CA ASP A 71 16.59 3.08 5.94
C ASP A 71 17.60 2.15 6.63
N SER A 72 17.31 1.66 7.84
CA SER A 72 18.14 0.65 8.52
C SER A 72 18.03 -0.78 7.95
N LEU A 73 17.17 -1.03 6.97
CA LEU A 73 16.94 -2.36 6.37
C LEU A 73 17.38 -2.45 4.91
N ASP A 74 17.64 -1.32 4.23
CA ASP A 74 18.23 -1.26 2.88
C ASP A 74 19.77 -1.36 2.89
N ASP A 75 20.39 -1.29 4.09
CA ASP A 75 21.81 -1.56 4.32
C ASP A 75 22.12 -3.09 4.27
N GLN A 76 21.72 -3.76 3.18
CA GLN A 76 22.09 -5.15 2.88
C GLN A 76 22.33 -5.41 1.37
N ASP A 77 22.82 -4.42 0.64
CA ASP A 77 23.43 -4.62 -0.68
C ASP A 77 24.84 -3.96 -0.73
N GLU A 78 25.78 -4.48 0.08
CA GLU A 78 27.24 -4.43 -0.19
C GLU A 78 27.91 -5.79 0.11
#